data_AF-A0A939S5N9-F1
#
_entry.id   AF-A0A939S5N9-F1
#
_cell.length_a   1.000
_cell.length_b   1.000
_cell.length_c   1.000
_cell.angle_alpha   90.00
_cell.angle_beta   90.00
_cell.angle_gamma   90.00
#
_symmetry.space_group_name_H-M   'P 1'
#
loop_
_entity.id
_entity.type
_entity.pdbx_description
1 polymer ?
#
loop_
_entity_poly.entity_id
_entity_poly.type
_entity_poly.pdbx_seq_one_letter_code
_entity_poly.pdbx_strand_id
1 'polypeptide(L)'
;MTKTTKFNATYQGKIIGTRKSPRPYQFAIVAQHDEQAARASAFDYQPTRTDRANFEWDTFKATCSPGATVTPPGWNNATTFSRAEIEASQDRIAGDWSAYAERCRQRAIENFEHYLKTGHFEPHVAAWSMSRANAEKASRRVTGRLLAIVSVEAA
;
A
#
# COMPACT_ATOMS: atom_id res chain seq x y z
N MET A 1 22.36 -3.08 -28.65
CA MET A 1 22.09 -2.64 -27.26
C MET A 1 21.30 -1.34 -27.30
N THR A 2 20.14 -1.27 -26.65
CA THR A 2 19.35 -0.02 -26.57
C THR A 2 20.03 0.93 -25.59
N LYS A 3 20.46 2.11 -26.05
CA LYS A 3 21.09 3.12 -25.20
C LYS A 3 20.13 3.50 -24.07
N THR A 4 20.58 3.35 -22.83
CA THR A 4 19.79 3.73 -21.64
C THR A 4 20.14 5.16 -21.26
N THR A 5 19.12 5.99 -21.06
CA THR A 5 19.28 7.39 -20.65
C THR A 5 18.99 7.53 -19.16
N LYS A 6 19.76 8.35 -18.45
CA LYS A 6 19.47 8.75 -17.08
C LYS A 6 18.58 9.99 -17.12
N PHE A 7 17.52 9.99 -16.32
CA PHE A 7 16.60 11.12 -16.19
C PHE A 7 16.58 11.58 -14.74
N ASN A 8 16.62 12.88 -14.52
CA ASN A 8 16.47 13.50 -13.20
C ASN A 8 15.16 14.28 -13.15
N ALA A 9 14.42 14.11 -12.05
CA ALA A 9 13.28 14.94 -11.71
C ALA A 9 13.70 15.92 -10.61
N THR A 10 13.50 17.21 -10.87
CA THR A 10 13.84 18.28 -9.93
C THR A 10 12.56 18.96 -9.44
N TYR A 11 12.43 19.10 -8.12
CA TYR A 11 11.33 19.83 -7.49
C TYR A 11 11.91 20.74 -6.40
N GLN A 12 11.50 22.01 -6.40
CA GLN A 12 12.02 23.04 -5.48
C GLN A 12 13.56 23.11 -5.43
N GLY A 13 14.22 23.00 -6.59
CA GLY A 13 15.68 23.09 -6.70
C GLY A 13 16.45 21.85 -6.23
N LYS A 14 15.78 20.76 -5.82
CA LYS A 14 16.40 19.50 -5.40
C LYS A 14 16.02 18.36 -6.34
N ILE A 15 16.97 17.46 -6.61
CA ILE A 15 16.69 16.21 -7.32
C ILE A 15 15.93 15.29 -6.38
N ILE A 16 14.67 15.01 -6.70
CA ILE A 16 13.76 14.17 -5.91
C ILE A 16 13.64 12.74 -6.45
N GLY A 17 14.24 12.47 -7.61
CA GLY A 17 14.20 11.15 -8.23
C GLY A 17 15.10 11.05 -9.43
N THR A 18 15.66 9.85 -9.62
CA THR A 18 16.49 9.49 -10.77
C THR A 18 15.97 8.20 -11.38
N ARG A 19 15.93 8.12 -12.71
CA ARG A 19 15.56 6.90 -13.44
C ARG A 19 16.50 6.62 -14.59
N LYS A 20 16.96 5.37 -14.71
CA LYS A 20 17.66 4.89 -15.91
C LYS A 20 16.69 4.10 -16.77
N SER A 21 16.48 4.50 -18.02
CA SER A 21 15.55 3.80 -18.93
C SER A 21 15.89 4.06 -20.40
N PRO A 22 15.63 3.10 -21.32
CA PRO A 22 15.64 3.38 -22.75
C PRO A 22 14.41 4.18 -23.22
N ARG A 23 13.36 4.30 -22.37
CA ARG A 23 12.15 5.07 -22.70
C ARG A 23 12.42 6.58 -22.56
N PRO A 24 11.95 7.42 -23.48
CA PRO A 24 12.15 8.87 -23.44
C PRO A 24 11.16 9.53 -22.47
N TYR A 25 11.39 9.39 -21.17
CA TYR A 25 10.58 10.09 -20.18
C TYR A 25 10.76 11.61 -20.31
N GLN A 26 9.65 12.34 -20.24
CA GLN A 26 9.62 13.80 -20.33
C GLN A 26 9.00 14.46 -19.09
N PHE A 27 8.26 13.70 -18.29
CA PHE A 27 7.58 14.19 -17.10
C PHE A 27 7.73 13.22 -15.93
N ALA A 28 7.77 13.76 -14.71
CA ALA A 28 7.67 13.03 -13.46
C ALA A 28 6.53 13.61 -12.62
N ILE A 29 5.80 12.73 -11.96
CA ILE A 29 4.71 13.08 -11.05
C ILE A 29 5.29 13.06 -9.64
N VAL A 30 5.21 14.20 -8.97
CA VAL A 30 5.76 14.44 -7.64
C VAL A 30 4.64 14.38 -6.63
N ALA A 31 4.80 13.54 -5.63
CA ALA A 31 3.81 13.32 -4.59
C ALA A 31 4.45 13.30 -3.20
N GLN A 32 3.59 13.40 -2.19
CA GLN A 32 3.95 13.33 -0.79
C GLN A 32 2.76 12.77 0.00
N HIS A 33 3.00 11.90 0.96
CA HIS A 33 1.96 11.51 1.91
C HIS A 33 1.75 12.61 2.96
N ASP A 34 0.50 12.80 3.40
CA ASP A 34 0.19 13.69 4.52
C ASP A 34 0.58 13.01 5.83
N GLU A 35 1.66 13.49 6.46
CA GLU A 35 2.18 12.93 7.70
C GLU A 35 1.19 13.07 8.86
N GLN A 36 0.49 14.20 8.97
CA GLN A 36 -0.46 14.42 10.07
C GLN A 36 -1.66 13.49 9.93
N ALA A 37 -2.21 13.36 8.72
CA ALA A 37 -3.31 12.44 8.45
C ALA A 37 -2.89 10.98 8.65
N ALA A 38 -1.69 10.59 8.22
CA ALA A 38 -1.16 9.25 8.42
C ALA A 38 -0.92 8.94 9.90
N ARG A 39 -0.38 9.90 10.67
CA ARG A 39 -0.17 9.79 12.11
C ARG A 39 -1.51 9.60 12.84
N ALA A 40 -2.50 10.44 12.56
CA ALA A 40 -3.83 10.30 13.14
C ALA A 40 -4.44 8.92 12.79
N SER A 41 -4.34 8.50 11.53
CA SER A 41 -4.85 7.19 11.09
C SER A 41 -4.18 6.01 11.78
N ALA A 42 -2.92 6.16 12.22
CA ALA A 42 -2.16 5.10 12.90
C ALA A 42 -2.40 5.10 14.42
N PHE A 43 -2.25 6.24 15.08
CA PHE A 43 -2.30 6.33 16.55
C PHE A 43 -3.71 6.51 17.12
N ASP A 44 -4.65 7.01 16.33
CA ASP A 44 -6.07 7.10 16.69
C ASP A 44 -6.89 5.97 16.02
N TYR A 45 -6.20 4.96 15.49
CA TYR A 45 -6.82 3.84 14.80
C TYR A 45 -7.90 3.18 15.67
N GLN A 46 -9.08 3.00 15.06
CA GLN A 46 -10.21 2.25 15.60
C GLN A 46 -10.52 1.09 14.64
N PRO A 47 -10.72 -0.14 15.17
CA PRO A 47 -11.12 -1.28 14.36
C PRO A 47 -12.39 -0.97 13.55
N THR A 48 -12.35 -1.29 12.27
CA THR A 48 -13.46 -1.04 11.35
C THR A 48 -14.42 -2.23 11.30
N ARG A 49 -15.57 -2.04 10.64
CA ARG A 49 -16.48 -3.15 10.29
C ARG A 49 -15.76 -4.22 9.44
N THR A 50 -14.82 -3.81 8.60
CA THR A 50 -14.01 -4.74 7.78
C THR A 50 -13.09 -5.58 8.65
N ASP A 51 -12.44 -4.97 9.65
CA ASP A 51 -11.59 -5.71 10.59
C ASP A 51 -12.41 -6.75 11.37
N ARG A 52 -13.64 -6.39 11.76
CA ARG A 52 -14.57 -7.32 12.40
C ARG A 52 -14.94 -8.48 11.50
N ALA A 53 -15.31 -8.20 10.26
CA ALA A 53 -15.64 -9.24 9.28
C ALA A 53 -14.44 -10.17 9.00
N ASN A 54 -13.22 -9.61 8.94
CA ASN A 54 -11.99 -10.39 8.78
C ASN A 54 -11.73 -11.31 9.98
N PHE A 55 -11.92 -10.81 11.21
CA PHE A 55 -11.78 -11.63 12.41
C PHE A 55 -12.80 -12.77 12.45
N GLU A 56 -14.07 -12.50 12.13
CA GLU A 56 -15.12 -13.51 12.08
C GLU A 56 -14.84 -14.56 10.99
N TRP A 57 -14.34 -14.11 9.84
CA TRP A 57 -13.91 -14.98 8.76
C TRP A 57 -12.74 -15.89 9.15
N ASP A 58 -11.69 -15.32 9.73
CA ASP A 58 -10.52 -16.11 10.16
C ASP A 58 -10.89 -17.03 11.34
N THR A 59 -11.85 -16.64 12.20
CA THR A 59 -12.43 -17.50 13.25
C THR A 59 -13.14 -18.71 12.66
N PHE A 60 -14.02 -18.49 11.68
CA PHE A 60 -14.68 -19.59 10.96
C PHE A 60 -13.65 -20.52 10.31
N LYS A 61 -12.71 -19.95 9.54
CA LYS A 61 -11.66 -20.71 8.85
C LYS A 61 -10.80 -21.53 9.83
N ALA A 62 -10.46 -20.99 10.99
CA ALA A 62 -9.65 -21.66 12.02
C ALA A 62 -10.34 -22.91 12.63
N THR A 63 -11.67 -23.00 12.54
CA THR A 63 -12.44 -24.18 12.98
C THR A 63 -12.61 -25.25 11.89
N CYS A 64 -12.21 -24.95 10.65
CA CYS A 64 -12.34 -25.90 9.55
C CYS A 64 -11.27 -26.99 9.63
N SER A 65 -11.56 -28.17 9.06
CA SER A 65 -10.56 -29.22 8.86
C SER A 65 -9.84 -29.04 7.52
N PRO A 66 -8.52 -29.29 7.43
CA PRO A 66 -7.80 -29.22 6.16
C PRO A 66 -8.41 -30.15 5.11
N GLY A 67 -8.64 -29.64 3.89
CA GLY A 67 -9.24 -30.42 2.80
C GLY A 67 -10.76 -30.61 2.89
N ALA A 68 -11.42 -30.14 3.96
CA ALA A 68 -12.87 -30.15 4.03
C ALA A 68 -13.46 -29.06 3.12
N THR A 69 -14.45 -29.45 2.32
CA THR A 69 -15.23 -28.51 1.52
C THR A 69 -16.36 -27.94 2.37
N VAL A 70 -16.31 -26.64 2.61
CA VAL A 70 -17.27 -25.92 3.46
C VAL A 70 -17.86 -24.75 2.69
N THR A 71 -19.12 -24.40 2.96
CA THR A 71 -19.72 -23.17 2.45
C THR A 71 -19.70 -22.13 3.56
N PRO A 72 -18.89 -21.06 3.44
CA PRO A 72 -18.81 -20.07 4.50
C PRO A 72 -20.13 -19.31 4.70
N PRO A 73 -20.38 -18.77 5.91
CA PRO A 73 -21.55 -17.95 6.16
C PRO A 73 -21.65 -16.76 5.20
N GLY A 74 -22.79 -16.61 4.53
CA GLY A 74 -23.03 -15.52 3.57
C GLY A 74 -22.42 -15.72 2.19
N TRP A 75 -21.86 -16.89 1.89
CA TRP A 75 -21.33 -17.25 0.58
C TRP A 75 -22.22 -18.26 -0.13
N ASN A 76 -22.31 -18.16 -1.46
CA ASN A 76 -23.11 -19.08 -2.28
C ASN A 76 -22.33 -20.29 -2.79
N ASN A 77 -21.00 -20.28 -2.63
CA ASN A 77 -20.11 -21.30 -3.18
C ASN A 77 -19.27 -21.93 -2.07
N ALA A 78 -19.10 -23.25 -2.17
CA ALA A 78 -18.21 -23.98 -1.29
C ALA A 78 -16.74 -23.69 -1.62
N THR A 79 -15.90 -23.79 -0.62
CA THR A 79 -14.45 -23.61 -0.70
C THR A 79 -13.75 -24.68 0.13
N THR A 80 -12.50 -24.95 -0.21
CA THR A 80 -11.66 -25.91 0.50
C THR A 80 -10.42 -25.17 0.99
N PHE A 81 -10.11 -25.29 2.28
CA PHE A 81 -8.94 -24.65 2.86
C PHE A 81 -7.78 -25.64 3.02
N SER A 82 -6.58 -25.18 2.68
CA SER A 82 -5.35 -25.90 2.97
C SER A 82 -5.00 -25.84 4.46
N ARG A 83 -4.14 -26.74 4.91
CA ARG A 83 -3.61 -26.72 6.28
C ARG A 83 -2.92 -25.39 6.60
N ALA A 84 -2.09 -24.89 5.70
CA ALA A 84 -1.36 -23.63 5.88
C ALA A 84 -2.31 -22.42 6.03
N GLU A 85 -3.43 -22.39 5.31
CA GLU A 85 -4.43 -21.32 5.46
C GLU A 85 -5.15 -21.37 6.80
N ILE A 86 -5.44 -22.58 7.31
CA ILE A 86 -6.08 -22.78 8.62
C ILE A 86 -5.12 -22.34 9.73
N GLU A 87 -3.87 -22.80 9.68
CA GLU A 87 -2.81 -22.41 10.64
C GLU A 87 -2.59 -20.89 10.62
N ALA A 88 -2.46 -20.28 9.44
CA ALA A 88 -2.33 -18.83 9.32
C ALA A 88 -3.55 -18.05 9.83
N SER A 89 -4.73 -18.69 9.89
CA SER A 89 -5.93 -18.06 10.45
C SER A 89 -5.97 -18.20 11.97
N GLN A 90 -5.56 -19.36 12.50
CA GLN A 90 -5.37 -19.57 13.94
C GLN A 90 -4.37 -18.57 14.51
N ASP A 91 -3.24 -18.35 13.83
CA ASP A 91 -2.25 -17.34 14.22
C ASP A 91 -2.83 -15.92 14.19
N ARG A 92 -3.59 -15.59 13.13
CA ARG A 92 -4.20 -14.27 12.97
C ARG A 92 -5.23 -13.97 14.06
N ILE A 93 -6.01 -14.95 14.50
CA ILE A 93 -7.02 -14.77 15.55
C ILE A 93 -6.51 -15.09 16.96
N ALA A 94 -5.25 -15.49 17.13
CA ALA A 94 -4.71 -15.87 18.44
C ALA A 94 -5.08 -14.84 19.53
N GLY A 95 -5.74 -15.32 20.59
CA GLY A 95 -6.41 -14.47 21.58
C GLY A 95 -7.89 -14.22 21.24
N ASP A 96 -8.42 -13.09 21.70
CA ASP A 96 -9.80 -12.65 21.45
C ASP A 96 -9.85 -11.50 20.42
N TRP A 97 -11.05 -10.97 20.19
CA TRP A 97 -11.24 -9.79 19.32
C TRP A 97 -10.40 -8.59 19.79
N SER A 98 -10.25 -8.40 21.10
CA SER A 98 -9.46 -7.31 21.68
C SER A 98 -7.99 -7.45 21.28
N ALA A 99 -7.43 -8.65 21.38
CA ALA A 99 -6.07 -8.95 20.95
C ALA A 99 -5.88 -8.77 19.43
N TYR A 100 -6.87 -9.16 18.62
CA TYR A 100 -6.85 -8.92 17.18
C TYR A 100 -6.86 -7.43 16.84
N ALA A 101 -7.75 -6.67 17.47
CA ALA A 101 -7.86 -5.23 17.31
C ALA A 101 -6.55 -4.50 17.64
N GLU A 102 -5.90 -4.91 18.74
CA GLU A 102 -4.61 -4.35 19.13
C GLU A 102 -3.51 -4.65 18.10
N ARG A 103 -3.49 -5.86 17.52
CA ARG A 103 -2.57 -6.18 16.42
C ARG A 103 -2.83 -5.31 15.17
N CYS A 104 -4.09 -5.04 14.84
CA CYS A 104 -4.42 -4.12 13.75
C CYS A 104 -3.92 -2.70 14.02
N ARG A 105 -4.11 -2.19 15.24
CA ARG A 105 -3.58 -0.89 15.69
C ARG A 105 -2.06 -0.86 15.59
N GLN A 106 -1.38 -1.86 16.13
CA GLN A 106 0.07 -1.99 16.08
C GLN A 106 0.59 -2.01 14.64
N ARG A 107 -0.07 -2.75 13.74
CA ARG A 107 0.27 -2.75 12.30
C ARG A 107 0.11 -1.37 11.66
N ALA A 108 -0.92 -0.61 12.04
CA ALA A 108 -1.11 0.76 11.55
C ALA A 108 0.05 1.68 11.99
N ILE A 109 0.50 1.55 13.25
CA ILE A 109 1.67 2.25 13.79
C ILE A 109 2.95 1.83 13.05
N GLU A 110 3.19 0.53 12.87
CA GLU A 110 4.36 0.02 12.14
C GLU A 110 4.42 0.52 10.70
N ASN A 111 3.28 0.57 10.01
CA ASN A 111 3.20 1.13 8.66
C ASN A 111 3.54 2.63 8.66
N PHE A 112 3.07 3.40 9.64
CA PHE A 112 3.43 4.80 9.79
C PHE A 112 4.93 4.98 10.04
N GLU A 113 5.51 4.21 10.96
CA GLU A 113 6.95 4.25 11.23
C GLU A 113 7.78 3.84 10.02
N HIS A 114 7.30 2.85 9.26
CA HIS A 114 7.93 2.45 8.01
C HIS A 114 7.95 3.61 7.02
N TYR A 115 6.83 4.31 6.82
CA TYR A 115 6.73 5.49 5.97
C TYR A 115 7.64 6.64 6.41
N LEU A 116 7.76 6.84 7.73
CA LEU A 116 8.69 7.82 8.29
C LEU A 116 10.14 7.47 7.95
N LYS A 117 10.54 6.21 8.18
CA LYS A 117 11.91 5.72 7.91
C LYS A 117 12.28 5.72 6.43
N THR A 118 11.30 5.50 5.55
CA THR A 118 11.50 5.39 4.10
C THR A 118 11.26 6.71 3.36
N GLY A 119 10.95 7.80 4.07
CA GLY A 119 10.79 9.13 3.48
C GLY A 119 9.54 9.29 2.63
N HIS A 120 8.48 8.51 2.87
CA HIS A 120 7.20 8.63 2.13
C HIS A 120 6.50 9.99 2.37
N PHE A 121 6.82 10.65 3.48
CA PHE A 121 6.37 12.00 3.80
C PHE A 121 7.23 13.08 3.16
N GLU A 122 8.31 12.74 2.47
CA GLU A 122 9.09 13.67 1.67
C GLU A 122 8.58 13.70 0.21
N PRO A 123 8.75 14.82 -0.51
CA PRO A 123 8.48 14.88 -1.94
C PRO A 123 9.29 13.83 -2.70
N HIS A 124 8.59 12.95 -3.43
CA HIS A 124 9.21 11.88 -4.21
C HIS A 124 8.53 11.71 -5.56
N VAL A 125 9.22 11.03 -6.49
CA VAL A 125 8.64 10.69 -7.79
C VAL A 125 7.74 9.46 -7.66
N ALA A 126 6.43 9.67 -7.69
CA ALA A 126 5.44 8.60 -7.67
C ALA A 126 5.34 7.85 -9.01
N ALA A 127 5.55 8.55 -10.13
CA ALA A 127 5.51 7.95 -11.47
C ALA A 127 6.26 8.78 -12.51
N TRP A 128 6.68 8.13 -13.60
CA TRP A 128 7.34 8.77 -14.74
C TRP A 128 6.46 8.61 -15.98
N SER A 129 6.44 9.63 -16.84
CA SER A 129 5.63 9.65 -18.05
C SER A 129 6.39 10.22 -19.25
N MET A 130 6.09 9.70 -20.45
CA MET A 130 6.66 10.17 -21.72
C MET A 130 5.88 11.36 -22.30
N SER A 131 4.68 11.66 -21.78
CA SER A 131 3.87 12.80 -22.22
C SER A 131 3.11 13.44 -21.06
N ARG A 132 2.77 14.72 -21.22
CA ARG A 132 2.02 15.48 -20.22
C ARG A 132 0.63 14.90 -19.96
N ALA A 133 -0.11 14.57 -21.02
CA ALA A 133 -1.45 13.99 -20.90
C ALA A 133 -1.47 12.68 -20.09
N ASN A 134 -0.47 11.81 -20.31
CA ASN A 134 -0.34 10.58 -19.52
C ASN A 134 0.06 10.86 -18.07
N ALA A 135 0.88 11.90 -17.83
CA ALA A 135 1.24 12.31 -16.48
C ALA A 135 0.01 12.82 -15.71
N GLU A 136 -0.83 13.65 -16.35
CA GLU A 136 -2.07 14.17 -15.78
C GLU A 136 -3.12 13.07 -15.53
N LYS A 137 -3.17 12.04 -16.38
CA LYS A 137 -4.03 10.87 -16.14
C LYS A 137 -3.53 10.05 -14.95
N ALA A 138 -2.22 9.85 -14.85
CA ALA A 138 -1.61 9.07 -13.77
C ALA A 138 -1.63 9.82 -12.42
N SER A 139 -1.53 11.15 -12.42
CA SER A 139 -1.57 11.96 -11.20
C SER A 139 -2.88 11.82 -10.43
N ARG A 140 -3.99 11.55 -11.13
CA ARG A 140 -5.32 11.27 -10.54
C ARG A 140 -5.38 9.96 -9.74
N ARG A 141 -4.38 9.09 -9.90
CA ARG A 141 -4.30 7.78 -9.22
C ARG A 141 -3.19 7.74 -8.17
N VAL A 142 -2.54 8.87 -7.91
CA VAL A 142 -1.50 8.96 -6.90
C VAL A 142 -2.13 8.82 -5.52
N THR A 143 -1.58 7.90 -4.73
CA THR A 143 -1.89 7.81 -3.31
C THR A 143 -1.17 8.93 -2.57
N GLY A 144 -1.90 9.75 -1.81
CA GLY A 144 -1.35 10.93 -1.12
C GLY A 144 -1.63 12.25 -1.85
N ARG A 145 -0.89 13.30 -1.49
CA ARG A 145 -1.03 14.64 -2.05
C ARG A 145 -0.16 14.76 -3.31
N LEU A 146 -0.80 15.08 -4.43
CA LEU A 146 -0.09 15.52 -5.63
C LEU A 146 0.54 16.90 -5.37
N LEU A 147 1.85 17.01 -5.55
CA LEU A 147 2.57 18.28 -5.42
C LEU A 147 2.76 18.96 -6.77
N ALA A 148 3.24 18.22 -7.76
CA ALA A 148 3.53 18.77 -9.08
C ALA A 148 3.63 17.68 -10.16
N ILE A 149 3.52 18.11 -11.41
CA ILE A 149 4.05 17.39 -12.57
C ILE A 149 5.21 18.21 -13.10
N VAL A 150 6.42 17.67 -13.04
CA VAL A 150 7.65 18.36 -13.44
C VAL A 150 8.19 17.80 -14.74
N SER A 151 8.81 18.65 -15.55
CA SER A 151 9.64 18.18 -16.67
C SER A 151 10.86 17.45 -16.13
N VAL A 152 11.33 16.44 -16.86
CA VAL A 152 12.55 15.69 -16.49
C VAL A 152 13.65 15.99 -17.47
N GLU A 153 14.87 16.09 -16.95
CA GLU A 153 16.06 16.39 -17.73
C GLU A 153 16.86 15.11 -17.94
N ALA A 154 17.32 14.88 -19.17
CA ALA A 154 18.27 13.83 -19.45
C ALA A 154 19.65 14.24 -18.88
N ALA A 155 20.26 13.36 -18.11
CA ALA A 155 21.53 13.55 -17.42
C ALA A 155 22.62 12.60 -17.94
#